data_AF-A0A0H5QV64-F1
#
_entry.id   AF-A0A0H5QV64-F1
#
_cell.length_a   1.000
_cell.length_b   1.000
_cell.length_c   1.000
_cell.angle_alpha   90.00
_cell.angle_beta   90.00
_cell.angle_gamma   90.00
#
_symmetry.space_group_name_H-M   'P 1'
#
loop_
_entity.id
_entity.type
_entity.pdbx_description
1 polymer ?
#
loop_
_entity_poly.entity_id
_entity_poly.type
_entity_poly.pdbx_seq_one_letter_code
_entity_poly.pdbx_strand_id
1 'polypeptide(L)'
;MEHPSAQLIIAFIEAGMTSVMQVCDVCINKPLKQYIRNAYGEYRDQRLAGEIGPKLQPGEKFKVPREIVWGFVEHAFQQVNQSNDTSRWIADGFRKCGQDPFWLDRSAFKNHLDSLSENSIYAKMEAAAKTMNLQ
;
A
#
# COMPACT_ATOMS: atom_id res chain seq x y z
N MET A 1 12.16 -27.47 -19.09
CA MET A 1 12.08 -26.26 -18.24
C MET A 1 12.04 -26.76 -16.81
N GLU A 2 13.17 -26.72 -16.10
CA GLU A 2 13.23 -27.16 -14.71
C GLU A 2 12.55 -26.11 -13.83
N HIS A 3 11.56 -26.53 -13.04
CA HIS A 3 10.98 -25.66 -12.02
C HIS A 3 12.03 -25.46 -10.91
N PRO A 4 12.34 -24.22 -10.51
CA PRO A 4 13.24 -24.00 -9.39
C PRO A 4 12.68 -24.70 -8.15
N SER A 5 13.48 -25.59 -7.54
CA SER A 5 13.07 -26.33 -6.35
C SER A 5 12.79 -25.34 -5.22
N ALA A 6 11.52 -25.16 -4.86
CA ALA A 6 11.15 -24.28 -3.76
C ALA A 6 11.62 -24.89 -2.43
N GLN A 7 12.47 -24.16 -1.71
CA GLN A 7 12.92 -24.53 -0.37
C GLN A 7 11.99 -23.88 0.66
N LEU A 8 11.39 -24.69 1.52
CA LEU A 8 10.68 -24.18 2.69
C LEU A 8 11.71 -23.75 3.73
N ILE A 9 11.69 -22.47 4.11
CA ILE A 9 12.52 -21.90 5.16
C ILE A 9 11.61 -21.54 6.32
N ILE A 10 11.85 -22.15 7.47
CA ILE A 10 11.16 -21.81 8.73
C ILE A 10 12.07 -20.85 9.48
N ALA A 11 11.60 -19.62 9.69
CA ALA A 11 12.31 -18.60 10.46
C ALA A 11 11.35 -17.97 11.48
N PHE A 12 11.88 -17.66 12.66
CA PHE A 12 11.14 -16.93 13.68
C PHE A 12 11.16 -15.43 13.33
N ILE A 13 9.97 -14.81 13.34
CA ILE A 13 9.82 -13.37 13.16
C ILE A 13 9.39 -12.81 14.52
N GLU A 14 10.21 -11.94 15.11
CA GLU A 14 9.90 -11.40 16.43
C GLU A 14 8.65 -10.52 16.43
N ALA A 15 8.01 -10.42 17.60
CA ALA A 15 6.84 -9.58 17.80
C ALA A 15 7.15 -8.11 17.43
N GLY A 16 6.34 -7.55 16.52
CA GLY A 16 6.53 -6.19 16.00
C GLY A 16 7.27 -6.12 14.66
N MET A 17 7.88 -7.21 14.21
CA MET A 17 8.31 -7.35 12.82
C MET A 17 7.19 -8.00 12.02
N THR A 18 6.53 -7.23 11.15
CA THR A 18 5.54 -7.79 10.23
C THR A 18 6.28 -8.28 9.00
N SER A 19 6.15 -9.56 8.65
CA SER A 19 6.50 -10.02 7.31
C SER A 19 5.78 -9.12 6.30
N VAL A 20 6.49 -8.61 5.30
CA VAL A 20 5.86 -7.85 4.21
C VAL A 20 5.06 -8.86 3.37
N MET A 21 3.95 -9.39 3.89
CA MET A 21 3.18 -10.45 3.22
C MET A 21 2.28 -9.89 2.13
N GLN A 22 2.00 -8.58 2.16
CA GLN A 22 1.02 -7.95 1.28
C GLN A 22 1.62 -6.68 0.69
N VAL A 23 2.48 -6.82 -0.32
CA VAL A 23 3.12 -5.68 -1.02
C VAL A 23 2.07 -4.67 -1.50
N CYS A 24 0.90 -5.15 -1.94
CA CYS A 24 -0.22 -4.30 -2.34
C CYS A 24 -0.70 -3.36 -1.23
N ASP A 25 -0.62 -3.74 0.04
CA ASP A 25 -0.97 -2.85 1.15
C ASP A 25 0.03 -1.72 1.33
N VAL A 26 1.30 -2.00 1.02
CA VAL A 26 2.39 -1.01 1.11
C VAL A 26 2.32 -0.02 -0.05
N CYS A 27 2.18 -0.51 -1.28
CA CYS A 27 2.29 0.34 -2.47
C CYS A 27 0.93 0.87 -2.95
N ILE A 28 -0.11 0.03 -3.00
CA ILE A 28 -1.36 0.36 -3.72
C ILE A 28 -2.45 0.91 -2.79
N ASN A 29 -2.57 0.38 -1.58
CA ASN A 29 -3.72 0.68 -0.72
C ASN A 29 -3.79 2.16 -0.32
N LYS A 30 -2.63 2.79 -0.03
CA LYS A 30 -2.54 4.23 0.28
C LYS A 30 -3.04 5.11 -0.87
N PRO A 31 -2.50 5.04 -2.10
CA PRO A 31 -2.96 5.88 -3.20
C PRO A 31 -4.43 5.63 -3.55
N LEU A 32 -4.89 4.37 -3.58
CA LEU A 32 -6.30 4.05 -3.87
C LEU A 32 -7.26 4.68 -2.85
N LYS A 33 -6.98 4.52 -1.55
CA LYS A 33 -7.76 5.16 -0.47
C LYS A 33 -7.73 6.68 -0.59
N GLN A 34 -6.60 7.26 -0.99
CA GLN A 34 -6.48 8.70 -1.16
C GLN A 34 -7.34 9.21 -2.32
N TYR A 35 -7.29 8.58 -3.49
CA TYR A 35 -8.11 8.98 -4.64
C TYR A 35 -9.61 8.84 -4.36
N ILE A 36 -10.04 7.75 -3.72
CA ILE A 36 -11.45 7.59 -3.31
C ILE A 36 -11.87 8.70 -2.34
N ARG A 37 -11.01 9.03 -1.36
CA ARG A 37 -11.30 10.10 -0.40
C ARG A 37 -11.40 11.46 -1.08
N ASN A 38 -10.53 11.74 -2.04
CA ASN A 38 -10.55 12.98 -2.82
C ASN A 38 -11.85 13.08 -3.64
N ALA A 39 -12.20 12.04 -4.38
CA ALA A 39 -13.43 12.00 -5.18
C ALA A 39 -14.70 12.17 -4.32
N TYR A 40 -14.74 11.54 -3.15
CA TYR A 40 -15.81 11.76 -2.18
C TYR A 40 -15.84 13.20 -1.67
N GLY A 41 -14.69 13.79 -1.36
CA GLY A 41 -14.57 15.17 -0.91
C GLY A 41 -15.11 16.15 -1.95
N GLU A 42 -14.67 16.02 -3.20
CA GLU A 42 -15.15 16.82 -4.33
C GLU A 42 -16.66 16.68 -4.53
N TYR A 43 -17.18 15.44 -4.56
CA TYR A 43 -18.61 15.20 -4.67
C TYR A 43 -19.40 15.85 -3.52
N ARG A 44 -18.88 15.75 -2.29
CA ARG A 44 -19.51 16.38 -1.13
C ARG A 44 -19.54 17.89 -1.27
N ASP A 45 -18.44 18.49 -1.67
CA ASP A 45 -18.33 19.94 -1.76
C ASP A 45 -19.24 20.48 -2.89
N GLN A 46 -19.33 19.79 -4.03
CA GLN A 46 -20.27 20.10 -5.11
C GLN A 46 -21.75 19.95 -4.67
N ARG A 47 -22.08 18.90 -3.89
CA ARG A 47 -23.44 18.72 -3.31
C ARG A 47 -23.81 19.84 -2.35
N LEU A 48 -22.86 20.31 -1.54
CA LEU A 48 -23.07 21.40 -0.58
C LEU A 48 -23.20 22.76 -1.27
N ALA A 49 -22.46 22.96 -2.37
CA ALA A 49 -22.60 24.13 -3.24
C ALA A 49 -23.95 24.15 -4.00
N GLY A 50 -24.63 23.01 -4.13
CA GLY A 50 -25.86 22.87 -4.90
C GLY A 50 -25.62 22.73 -6.41
N GLU A 51 -24.39 22.41 -6.81
CA GLU A 51 -24.01 22.19 -8.22
C GLU A 51 -24.55 20.86 -8.75
N ILE A 52 -24.67 19.87 -7.86
CA ILE A 52 -25.21 18.56 -8.19
C ILE A 52 -26.39 18.22 -7.27
N GLY A 53 -27.60 18.15 -7.83
CA GLY A 53 -28.82 17.83 -7.10
C GLY A 53 -29.23 18.86 -6.02
N PRO A 54 -30.23 18.55 -5.17
CA PRO A 54 -30.74 19.48 -4.17
C PRO A 54 -29.71 19.74 -3.07
N LYS A 55 -29.55 21.01 -2.69
CA LYS A 55 -28.68 21.45 -1.59
C LYS A 55 -29.12 20.81 -0.28
N LEU A 56 -28.17 20.25 0.48
CA LEU A 56 -28.46 19.67 1.78
C LEU A 56 -28.91 20.72 2.78
N GLN A 57 -29.93 20.38 3.55
CA GLN A 57 -30.40 21.19 4.66
C GLN A 57 -29.64 20.85 5.96
N PRO A 58 -29.53 21.81 6.91
CA PRO A 58 -28.96 21.54 8.22
C PRO A 58 -29.69 20.38 8.92
N GLY A 59 -28.93 19.42 9.45
CA GLY A 59 -29.47 18.23 10.13
C GLY A 59 -29.74 17.02 9.22
N GLU A 60 -29.63 17.18 7.91
CA GLU A 60 -29.76 16.03 6.99
C GLU A 60 -28.49 15.18 6.96
N LYS A 61 -28.68 13.85 6.89
CA LYS A 61 -27.57 12.92 6.70
C LYS A 61 -27.11 12.95 5.25
N PHE A 62 -25.81 13.12 5.04
CA PHE A 62 -25.20 13.04 3.72
C PHE A 62 -25.29 11.61 3.19
N LYS A 63 -26.08 11.41 2.13
CA LYS A 63 -26.24 10.12 1.45
C LYS A 63 -25.57 10.17 0.09
N VAL A 64 -24.72 9.18 -0.18
CA VAL A 64 -24.12 8.96 -1.49
C VAL A 64 -24.75 7.73 -2.12
N PRO A 65 -25.35 7.84 -3.31
CA PRO A 65 -25.85 6.67 -4.04
C PRO A 65 -24.71 5.68 -4.32
N ARG A 66 -25.02 4.39 -4.34
CA ARG A 66 -23.99 3.33 -4.50
C ARG A 66 -23.31 3.41 -5.86
N GLU A 67 -24.03 3.83 -6.88
CA GLU A 67 -23.57 4.00 -8.25
C GLU A 67 -22.49 5.08 -8.33
N ILE A 68 -22.65 6.15 -7.53
CA ILE A 68 -21.65 7.20 -7.41
C ILE A 68 -20.40 6.69 -6.69
N VAL A 69 -20.57 5.90 -5.61
CA VAL A 69 -19.44 5.27 -4.93
C VAL A 69 -18.67 4.36 -5.87
N TRP A 70 -19.36 3.63 -6.74
CA TRP A 70 -18.72 2.80 -7.78
C TRP A 70 -17.88 3.66 -8.73
N GLY A 71 -18.42 4.79 -9.18
CA GLY A 71 -17.67 5.76 -9.99
C GLY A 71 -16.40 6.27 -9.31
N PHE A 72 -16.42 6.52 -7.99
CA PHE A 72 -15.20 6.90 -7.26
C PHE A 72 -14.13 5.81 -7.30
N VAL A 73 -14.54 4.56 -7.16
CA VAL A 73 -13.62 3.41 -7.18
C VAL A 73 -13.02 3.23 -8.57
N GLU A 74 -13.85 3.25 -9.62
CA GLU A 74 -13.38 3.14 -11.01
C GLU A 74 -12.41 4.28 -11.35
N HIS A 75 -12.75 5.51 -10.97
CA HIS A 75 -11.87 6.67 -11.17
C HIS A 75 -10.53 6.50 -10.43
N ALA A 76 -10.56 6.04 -9.18
CA ALA A 76 -9.34 5.80 -8.42
C ALA A 76 -8.42 4.76 -9.08
N PHE A 77 -8.99 3.68 -9.63
CA PHE A 77 -8.21 2.70 -10.40
C PHE A 77 -7.62 3.30 -11.67
N GLN A 78 -8.38 4.11 -12.41
CA GLN A 78 -7.86 4.80 -13.59
C GLN A 78 -6.67 5.71 -13.24
N GLN A 79 -6.78 6.49 -12.16
CA GLN A 79 -5.71 7.37 -11.70
C GLN A 79 -4.45 6.60 -11.28
N VAL A 80 -4.63 5.50 -10.54
CA VAL A 80 -3.53 4.60 -10.17
C VAL A 80 -2.86 4.03 -11.42
N ASN A 81 -3.63 3.55 -12.39
CA ASN A 81 -3.10 2.97 -13.62
C ASN A 81 -2.32 4.01 -14.43
N GLN A 82 -2.87 5.21 -14.63
CA GLN A 82 -2.20 6.31 -15.35
C GLN A 82 -0.90 6.72 -14.66
N SER A 83 -0.92 6.88 -13.33
CA SER A 83 0.28 7.21 -12.56
C SER A 83 1.35 6.11 -12.65
N ASN A 84 0.92 4.85 -12.57
CA ASN A 84 1.82 3.71 -12.63
C ASN A 84 2.37 3.46 -14.05
N ASP A 85 1.66 3.85 -15.10
CA ASP A 85 2.15 3.74 -16.48
C ASP A 85 3.42 4.59 -16.69
N THR A 86 3.49 5.75 -16.02
CA THR A 86 4.63 6.68 -16.14
C THR A 86 5.84 6.26 -15.31
N SER A 87 5.66 5.90 -14.03
CA SER A 87 6.78 5.66 -13.09
C SER A 87 6.95 4.22 -12.62
N ARG A 88 6.06 3.31 -13.04
CA ARG A 88 6.09 1.86 -12.73
C ARG A 88 6.30 1.54 -11.24
N TRP A 89 5.83 2.42 -10.36
CA TRP A 89 6.08 2.34 -8.92
C TRP A 89 5.49 1.09 -8.26
N ILE A 90 4.46 0.47 -8.85
CA ILE A 90 3.94 -0.83 -8.38
C ILE A 90 5.02 -1.89 -8.55
N ALA A 91 5.58 -2.03 -9.76
CA ALA A 91 6.63 -3.00 -10.04
C ALA A 91 7.86 -2.77 -9.15
N ASP A 92 8.26 -1.51 -8.96
CA ASP A 92 9.36 -1.16 -8.07
C ASP A 92 9.05 -1.50 -6.60
N GLY A 93 7.81 -1.37 -6.16
CA GLY A 93 7.36 -1.85 -4.85
C GLY A 93 7.56 -3.36 -4.70
N PHE A 94 7.13 -4.15 -5.69
CA PHE A 94 7.35 -5.60 -5.69
C PHE A 94 8.84 -5.98 -5.70
N ARG A 95 9.67 -5.26 -6.45
CA ARG A 95 11.14 -5.48 -6.46
C ARG A 95 11.78 -5.13 -5.11
N LYS A 96 11.44 -3.98 -4.54
CA LYS A 96 11.92 -3.55 -3.22
C LYS A 96 11.51 -4.50 -2.09
N CYS A 97 10.39 -5.20 -2.25
CA CYS A 97 9.92 -6.20 -1.30
C CYS A 97 10.37 -7.64 -1.65
N GLY A 98 11.13 -7.83 -2.74
CA GLY A 98 11.62 -9.15 -3.16
C GLY A 98 10.54 -10.11 -3.66
N GLN A 99 9.40 -9.60 -4.12
CA GLN A 99 8.23 -10.38 -4.55
C GLN A 99 7.89 -10.21 -6.04
N ASP A 100 8.74 -9.56 -6.82
CA ASP A 100 8.55 -9.51 -8.28
C ASP A 100 8.89 -10.88 -8.89
N PRO A 101 7.91 -11.66 -9.40
CA PRO A 101 8.15 -13.01 -9.89
C PRO A 101 8.92 -13.04 -11.23
N PHE A 102 9.02 -11.90 -11.91
CA PHE A 102 9.72 -11.77 -13.18
C PHE A 102 11.15 -11.22 -13.02
N TRP A 103 11.56 -10.91 -11.79
CA TRP A 103 12.85 -10.29 -11.50
C TRP A 103 13.70 -11.19 -10.60
N LEU A 104 14.70 -11.84 -11.19
CA LEU A 104 15.59 -12.77 -10.49
C LEU A 104 16.64 -12.07 -9.63
N ASP A 105 17.00 -10.83 -9.97
CA ASP A 105 18.01 -10.07 -9.24
C ASP A 105 17.43 -9.51 -7.93
N ARG A 106 17.96 -9.99 -6.79
CA ARG A 106 17.52 -9.58 -5.46
C ARG A 106 18.30 -8.38 -4.90
N SER A 107 19.16 -7.74 -5.69
CA SER A 107 19.97 -6.59 -5.26
C SER A 107 19.12 -5.47 -4.67
N ALA A 108 18.00 -5.11 -5.30
CA ALA A 108 17.10 -4.06 -4.84
C ALA A 108 16.48 -4.38 -3.46
N PHE A 109 16.07 -5.63 -3.26
CA PHE A 109 15.54 -6.09 -1.97
C PHE A 109 16.63 -6.10 -0.90
N LYS A 110 17.83 -6.60 -1.23
CA LYS A 110 18.97 -6.62 -0.30
C LYS A 110 19.36 -5.21 0.12
N ASN A 111 19.54 -4.29 -0.84
CA ASN A 111 19.86 -2.90 -0.56
C ASN A 111 18.78 -2.23 0.29
N HIS A 112 17.50 -2.56 0.07
CA HIS A 112 16.42 -2.07 0.92
C HIS A 112 16.56 -2.61 2.36
N LEU A 113 16.79 -3.91 2.56
CA LEU A 113 17.01 -4.47 3.90
C LEU A 113 18.22 -3.87 4.59
N ASP A 114 19.33 -3.71 3.87
CA ASP A 114 20.56 -3.11 4.39
C ASP A 114 20.29 -1.67 4.84
N SER A 115 19.49 -0.90 4.09
CA SER A 115 19.10 0.46 4.50
C SER A 115 18.22 0.51 5.76
N LEU A 116 17.50 -0.57 6.11
CA LEU A 116 16.73 -0.62 7.36
C LEU A 116 17.65 -0.69 8.58
N SER A 117 18.86 -1.24 8.45
CA SER A 117 19.86 -1.26 9.54
C SER A 117 20.34 0.14 9.93
N GLU A 118 20.27 1.10 9.01
CA GLU A 118 20.59 2.51 9.25
C GLU A 118 19.49 3.23 10.05
N ASN A 119 18.29 2.64 10.14
CA ASN A 119 17.17 3.22 10.85
C ASN A 119 17.29 2.93 12.35
N SER A 120 17.40 4.00 13.14
CA SER A 120 17.58 3.93 14.60
C SER A 120 16.48 3.17 15.35
N ILE A 121 15.28 3.02 14.79
CA ILE A 121 14.21 2.21 15.36
C ILE A 121 14.51 0.73 15.16
N TYR A 122 14.82 0.31 13.93
CA TYR A 122 15.14 -1.07 13.62
C TYR A 122 16.42 -1.54 14.32
N ALA A 123 17.45 -0.68 14.41
CA ALA A 123 18.65 -0.98 15.17
C ALA A 123 18.36 -1.24 16.67
N LYS A 124 17.44 -0.48 17.27
CA LYS A 124 17.01 -0.69 18.67
C LYS A 124 16.18 -1.98 18.82
N MET A 125 15.32 -2.28 17.85
CA MET A 125 14.55 -3.54 17.84
C MET A 125 15.49 -4.76 17.73
N GLU A 126 16.49 -4.69 16.85
CA GLU A 126 17.49 -5.77 16.70
C GLU A 126 18.37 -5.94 17.95
N ALA A 127 18.70 -4.85 18.65
CA ALA A 127 19.40 -4.93 19.92
C ALA A 127 18.54 -5.58 21.03
N ALA A 128 17.26 -5.22 21.10
CA ALA A 128 16.30 -5.85 22.03
C ALA A 128 16.11 -7.34 21.72
N ALA A 129 15.95 -7.70 20.44
CA ALA A 129 15.89 -9.06 19.92
C ALA A 129 17.03 -9.95 20.40
N LYS A 130 18.27 -9.48 20.18
CA LYS A 130 19.49 -10.19 20.58
C LYS A 130 19.59 -10.37 22.09
N THR A 131 19.09 -9.42 22.86
CA THR A 131 19.10 -9.47 24.33
C THR A 131 18.09 -10.50 24.87
N MET A 132 16.93 -10.66 24.21
CA MET A 132 15.93 -11.67 24.59
C MET A 132 16.30 -13.10 24.18
N ASN A 133 16.98 -13.29 23.04
CA ASN A 133 17.42 -14.62 22.57
C ASN A 133 18.68 -15.16 23.29
N LEU A 134 19.26 -14.39 24.22
CA LEU A 134 20.37 -14.78 25.09
C LEU A 134 19.93 -15.20 26.50
N GLN A 135 18.62 -15.34 26.74
CA GLN A 135 18.02 -15.95 27.94
C GLN A 135 17.40 -17.30 27.60
#